data_AF-L1IHM7-F1
#
_entry.id   AF-L1IHM7-F1
#
_cell.length_a   1.000
_cell.length_b   1.000
_cell.length_c   1.000
_cell.angle_alpha   90.00
_cell.angle_beta   90.00
_cell.angle_gamma   90.00
#
_symmetry.space_group_name_H-M   'P 1'
#
loop_
_entity.id
_entity.type
_entity.pdbx_description
1 polymer ?
#
loop_
_entity_poly.entity_id
_entity_poly.type
_entity_poly.pdbx_seq_one_letter_code
_entity_poly.pdbx_strand_id
1 'polypeptide(L)' 'RNRWTPLEHARFVKALRAYQSTTSTSETSDGGRGAVLGPGVARKIAEYVKTRTESQVRSHAQKYFRQLQKDREEGRPAGR' A
#
# COMPACT_ATOMS: atom_id res chain seq x y z
N ARG A 1 12.64 -12.15 10.25
CA ARG A 1 12.15 -10.98 11.05
C ARG A 1 11.92 -9.80 10.10
N ASN A 2 10.77 -9.76 9.43
CA ASN A 2 10.43 -8.75 8.42
C ASN A 2 9.84 -7.48 9.03
N ARG A 3 10.62 -6.74 9.83
CA ARG A 3 10.21 -5.41 10.29
C ARG A 3 10.45 -4.41 9.16
N TRP A 4 9.40 -3.69 8.77
CA TRP A 4 9.53 -2.50 7.94
C TRP A 4 10.18 -1.39 8.76
N THR A 5 11.31 -0.89 8.30
CA THR A 5 11.96 0.26 8.93
C THR A 5 11.23 1.56 8.57
N PRO A 6 11.41 2.64 9.36
CA PRO A 6 10.83 3.95 9.04
C PRO A 6 11.21 4.45 7.64
N LEU A 7 12.46 4.21 7.23
CA LEU A 7 12.95 4.59 5.90
C LEU A 7 12.26 3.81 4.78
N GLU A 8 12.11 2.50 4.94
CA GLU A 8 11.39 1.67 3.96
C GLU A 8 9.92 2.05 3.89
N HIS A 9 9.30 2.32 5.04
CA HIS A 9 7.92 2.78 5.11
C HIS A 9 7.76 4.13 4.38
N ALA A 10 8.66 5.09 4.60
CA ALA A 10 8.64 6.37 3.91
C ALA A 10 8.77 6.20 2.38
N ARG A 11 9.67 5.32 1.92
CA ARG A 11 9.78 4.98 0.49
C ARG A 11 8.51 4.33 -0.06
N PHE A 12 7.91 3.43 0.70
CA PHE A 12 6.64 2.79 0.35
C PHE A 12 5.50 3.80 0.20
N VAL A 13 5.31 4.71 1.17
CA VAL A 13 4.28 5.75 1.10
C VAL A 13 4.53 6.71 -0.07
N LYS A 14 5.80 7.07 -0.31
CA LYS A 14 6.18 7.88 -1.47
C LYS A 14 5.84 7.18 -2.79
N ALA A 15 6.17 5.90 -2.91
CA ALA A 15 5.87 5.09 -4.09
C ALA A 15 4.36 4.87 -4.28
N LEU A 16 3.62 4.64 -3.20
CA LEU A 16 2.16 4.56 -3.21
C LEU A 16 1.56 5.79 -3.88
N ARG A 17 1.91 6.99 -3.41
CA ARG A 17 1.38 8.26 -3.96
C ARG A 17 1.74 8.45 -5.44
N ALA A 18 2.92 7.99 -5.86
CA ALA A 18 3.37 8.09 -7.24
C ALA A 18 2.66 7.11 -8.19
N TYR A 19 2.43 5.86 -7.75
CA TYR A 19 1.94 4.79 -8.62
C TYR A 19 0.45 4.47 -8.48
N GLN A 20 -0.19 4.84 -7.37
CA GLN A 20 -1.64 4.63 -7.17
C GLN A 20 -2.49 5.38 -8.21
N SER A 21 -1.99 6.50 -8.72
CA SER A 21 -2.70 7.33 -9.74
C SER A 21 -2.53 6.80 -11.17
N THR A 22 -1.59 5.88 -11.39
CA THR A 22 -1.34 5.32 -12.74
C THR A 22 -2.22 4.10 -13.04
N THR A 23 -2.93 3.58 -12.05
CA THR A 23 -3.88 2.47 -12.18
C THR A 23 -5.27 3.01 -11.86
N SER A 24 -5.71 4.01 -12.63
CA SER A 24 -7.11 4.45 -12.67
C SER A 24 -7.90 3.81 -13.81
N THR A 25 -7.32 2.83 -14.51
CA THR A 25 -8.04 2.03 -15.49
C THR A 25 -8.72 0.86 -14.77
N SER A 26 -10.02 1.03 -14.54
CA SER A 26 -11.08 0.00 -14.65
C SER A 26 -10.55 -1.30 -15.28
N GLU A 27 -10.77 -2.51 -14.76
CA GLU A 27 -12.05 -3.19 -14.63
C GLU A 27 -11.78 -4.47 -13.83
N THR A 28 -12.42 -4.63 -12.67
CA THR A 28 -12.81 -5.95 -12.19
C THR A 28 -14.18 -5.79 -11.58
N SER A 29 -15.17 -5.94 -12.45
CA SER A 29 -16.57 -6.14 -12.10
C SER A 29 -16.75 -7.57 -11.64
N ASP A 30 -16.20 -7.94 -10.49
CA ASP A 30 -16.68 -9.11 -9.75
C ASP A 30 -16.29 -9.03 -8.28
N GLY A 31 -17.30 -9.10 -7.43
CA GLY A 31 -17.25 -9.50 -6.03
C GLY A 31 -15.97 -9.19 -5.22
N GLY A 32 -15.91 -7.97 -4.68
CA GLY A 32 -15.45 -7.71 -3.31
C GLY A 32 -14.11 -8.29 -2.86
N ARG A 33 -13.11 -7.40 -2.73
CA ARG A 33 -12.13 -7.43 -1.62
C ARG A 33 -11.39 -6.09 -1.58
N GLY A 34 -11.66 -5.32 -0.53
CA GLY A 34 -11.18 -3.96 -0.36
C GLY A 34 -9.65 -3.80 -0.44
N ALA A 35 -9.25 -2.63 -0.92
CA ALA A 35 -7.92 -2.04 -0.76
C ALA A 35 -6.73 -2.97 -1.05
N VAL A 36 -6.76 -3.68 -2.19
CA VAL A 36 -5.59 -4.36 -2.74
C VAL A 36 -4.92 -3.43 -3.75
N LEU A 37 -3.59 -3.29 -3.68
CA LEU A 37 -2.81 -2.58 -4.69
C LEU A 37 -3.21 -3.07 -6.08
N GLY A 38 -3.50 -2.16 -7.01
CA GLY A 38 -3.86 -2.51 -8.38
C GLY A 38 -2.82 -3.42 -9.05
N PRO A 39 -3.20 -4.14 -10.12
CA PRO A 39 -2.31 -5.05 -10.82
C PRO A 39 -1.02 -4.32 -11.24
N GLY A 40 0.15 -4.90 -10.92
CA GLY A 40 1.46 -4.33 -11.22
C GLY A 40 1.93 -3.16 -10.33
N VAL A 41 1.06 -2.55 -9.51
CA VAL A 41 1.46 -1.47 -8.59
C VAL A 41 2.42 -1.98 -7.52
N ALA A 42 2.17 -3.17 -6.97
CA ALA A 42 3.06 -3.80 -5.99
C ALA A 42 4.47 -4.02 -6.54
N ARG A 43 4.58 -4.35 -7.84
CA ARG A 43 5.86 -4.49 -8.53
C ARG A 43 6.63 -3.18 -8.60
N LYS A 44 5.99 -2.12 -9.10
CA LYS A 44 6.59 -0.79 -9.18
C LYS A 44 7.05 -0.27 -7.81
N ILE A 45 6.26 -0.53 -6.77
CA ILE A 45 6.61 -0.16 -5.40
C ILE A 45 7.79 -1.00 -4.89
N ALA A 46 7.82 -2.30 -5.15
CA ALA A 46 8.95 -3.16 -4.80
C ALA A 46 10.25 -2.69 -5.48
N GLU A 47 10.19 -2.37 -6.77
CA GLU A 47 11.31 -1.80 -7.53
C GLU A 47 11.78 -0.46 -6.97
N TYR A 48 10.86 0.38 -6.48
CA TYR A 48 11.19 1.66 -5.84
C TYR A 48 11.82 1.49 -4.45
N VAL A 49 11.28 0.60 -3.63
CA VAL A 49 11.77 0.34 -2.26
C VAL A 49 13.11 -0.41 -2.29
N LYS A 50 13.35 -1.23 -3.32
CA LYS A 50 14.55 -2.06 -3.59
C LYS A 50 14.86 -3.15 -2.56
N THR A 51 14.34 -3.04 -1.33
CA THR A 51 14.62 -3.97 -0.23
C THR A 51 13.48 -4.95 0.05
N ARG A 52 12.38 -4.87 -0.70
CA ARG A 52 11.15 -5.65 -0.47
C ARG A 52 10.65 -6.28 -1.76
N THR A 53 10.11 -7.49 -1.65
CA THR A 53 9.47 -8.18 -2.77
C THR A 53 8.02 -7.76 -2.95
N GLU A 54 7.46 -8.02 -4.13
CA GLU A 54 6.07 -7.71 -4.46
C GLU A 54 5.08 -8.29 -3.43
N SER A 55 5.29 -9.54 -3.02
CA SER A 55 4.47 -10.21 -2.01
C SER A 55 4.54 -9.51 -0.65
N GLN A 56 5.74 -9.09 -0.23
CA GLN A 56 5.92 -8.34 1.03
C GLN A 56 5.26 -6.96 0.97
N VAL A 57 5.36 -6.29 -0.17
CA VAL A 57 4.70 -5.00 -0.43
C VAL A 57 3.18 -5.16 -0.39
N ARG A 58 2.61 -6.21 -0.99
CA ARG A 58 1.16 -6.50 -0.90
C ARG A 58 0.70 -6.72 0.54
N SER A 59 1.37 -7.58 1.30
CA SER A 59 1.02 -7.83 2.70
C SER A 59 1.11 -6.57 3.56
N HIS A 60 2.14 -5.75 3.33
CA HIS A 60 2.30 -4.47 4.04
C HIS A 60 1.21 -3.46 3.66
N ALA A 61 0.89 -3.37 2.37
CA ALA A 61 -0.16 -2.49 1.89
C ALA A 61 -1.54 -2.87 2.44
N GLN A 62 -1.88 -4.16 2.46
CA GLN A 62 -3.12 -4.64 3.08
C GLN A 62 -3.23 -4.20 4.54
N LYS A 63 -2.16 -4.35 5.33
CA LYS A 63 -2.14 -3.90 6.73
C LYS A 63 -2.24 -2.38 6.84
N TYR A 64 -1.49 -1.65 6.02
CA TYR A 64 -1.51 -0.19 5.99
C TYR A 64 -2.90 0.36 5.69
N PHE A 65 -3.58 -0.16 4.67
CA PHE A 65 -4.93 0.28 4.32
C PHE A 65 -5.97 -0.10 5.37
N ARG A 66 -5.88 -1.30 5.98
CA ARG A 66 -6.75 -1.67 7.10
C ARG A 66 -6.58 -0.72 8.29
N GLN A 67 -5.34 -0.36 8.61
CA GLN A 67 -5.05 0.59 9.67
C GLN A 67 -5.59 1.98 9.34
N LEU A 68 -5.41 2.44 8.10
CA LEU A 68 -5.91 3.73 7.64
C LEU A 68 -7.44 3.84 7.72
N GLN A 69 -8.17 2.76 7.39
CA GLN A 69 -9.62 2.70 7.56
C GLN A 69 -10.01 2.77 9.04
N LYS A 70 -9.32 2.03 9.91
CA LYS A 70 -9.56 2.06 11.36
C LYS A 70 -9.29 3.45 11.95
N ASP A 71 -8.18 4.09 11.58
CA ASP A 71 -7.83 5.44 12.08
C ASP A 71 -8.86 6.49 11.62
N ARG A 72 -9.38 6.35 10.39
CA ARG A 72 -10.43 7.22 9.85
C ARG A 72 -11.78 7.02 10.54
N GLU A 73 -12.13 5.78 10.87
CA GLU A 73 -13.38 5.44 11.56
C GLU A 73 -13.35 5.83 13.05
N GLU A 74 -12.17 5.73 13.68
CA GLU A 74 -11.97 6.05 15.11
C GLU A 74 -11.71 7.55 15.37
N GLY A 75 -11.76 8.40 14.34
CA GLY A 75 -11.63 9.86 14.48
C GLY A 75 -10.29 10.35 15.05
N ARG A 76 -9.27 9.48 15.10
CA ARG A 76 -7.93 9.85 15.56
C ARG A 76 -7.15 10.48 14.41
N PRO A 77 -6.75 11.76 14.47
CA PRO A 77 -5.88 12.33 13.46
C PRO A 77 -4.56 11.56 13.46
N ALA A 78 -4.17 11.06 12.30
CA ALA A 78 -2.89 10.38 12.10
C ALA A 78 -1.74 11.35 12.37
N GLY A 79 -1.20 11.34 13.59
CA GLY A 79 -0.05 12.16 13.95
C GLY A 79 0.12 12.37 15.44
N ARG A 80 0.86 11.46 16.08
CA ARG A 80 1.85 11.84 17.10
C ARG A 80 3.04 10.90 17.04
#